data_AF-A0A1A2YAA4-F1
#
_entry.id   AF-A0A1A2YAA4-F1
#
_cell.length_a   1.000
_cell.length_b   1.000
_cell.length_c   1.000
_cell.angle_alpha   90.00
_cell.angle_beta   90.00
_cell.angle_gamma   90.00
#
_symmetry.space_group_name_H-M   'P 1'
#
loop_
_entity.id
_entity.type
_entity.pdbx_description
1 polymer ?
#
loop_
_entity_poly.entity_id
_entity_poly.type
_entity_poly.pdbx_seq_one_letter_code
_entity_poly.pdbx_strand_id
1 'polypeptide(L)'
;MRTILQTGPGALQEVSRLLNSVKPTLPVLLANLTSLGQVGVTYLPSLEQLLVLIPPYFADLQAIAPNNNATGLPLGNFRIESGDPPACTVGFLPPSQWRSPADTTTVDTPDGLYCKLPQDSPILVRGARNLPCMAHPGKRAPTVQICDSDKPYMPLSMRQHALGPNPIDPNLISQGVPPDDRASTGDHTFGPVEGTPPAGGSGPAAAPAPPAPQVPGQVVPGPPPGSPDAPAGPGPAAPSSAHITAPDGPSVAVVPYDPRTGRYMSPNGLVVEQSDLAAGAHKSWKDLVLQPQRRPS
;
A
#
# COMPACT_ATOMS: atom_id res chain seq x y z
N MET A 1 -37.19 -1.06 53.89
CA MET A 1 -37.88 0.11 53.29
C MET A 1 -37.65 1.44 54.01
N ARG A 2 -37.41 1.48 55.32
CA ARG A 2 -37.18 2.74 56.07
C ARG A 2 -35.89 3.49 55.68
N THR A 3 -34.83 2.74 55.36
CA THR A 3 -33.52 3.28 54.96
C THR A 3 -33.55 4.01 53.61
N ILE A 4 -34.30 3.48 52.62
CA ILE A 4 -34.44 4.07 51.28
C ILE A 4 -35.20 5.40 51.33
N LEU A 5 -36.19 5.53 52.23
CA LEU A 5 -36.94 6.77 52.41
C LEU A 5 -36.15 7.86 53.18
N GLN A 6 -35.17 7.47 54.00
CA GLN A 6 -34.31 8.40 54.74
C GLN A 6 -33.08 8.87 53.95
N THR A 7 -32.54 8.05 53.05
CA THR A 7 -31.37 8.40 52.21
C THR A 7 -31.73 8.82 50.78
N GLY A 8 -32.94 8.50 50.31
CA GLY A 8 -33.42 8.82 48.97
C GLY A 8 -33.34 10.31 48.58
N PRO A 9 -33.77 11.26 49.42
CA PRO A 9 -33.74 12.69 49.06
C PRO A 9 -32.32 13.25 48.88
N GLY A 10 -31.38 12.85 49.75
CA GLY A 10 -29.98 13.29 49.67
C GLY A 10 -29.24 12.69 48.48
N ALA A 11 -29.47 11.40 48.18
CA ALA A 11 -28.91 10.75 47.00
C ALA A 11 -29.45 11.36 45.69
N LEU A 12 -30.74 11.71 45.63
CA LEU A 12 -31.34 12.37 44.48
C LEU A 12 -30.80 13.80 44.27
N GLN A 13 -30.54 14.54 45.35
CA GLN A 13 -29.93 15.87 45.26
C GLN A 13 -28.50 15.79 44.73
N GLU A 14 -27.72 14.80 45.16
CA GLU A 14 -26.34 14.62 44.70
C GLU A 14 -26.28 14.18 43.22
N VAL A 15 -27.17 13.27 42.80
CA VAL A 15 -27.35 12.91 41.39
C VAL A 15 -27.79 14.13 40.57
N SER A 16 -28.69 14.96 41.09
CA SER A 16 -29.15 16.17 40.39
C SER A 16 -28.03 17.21 40.27
N ARG A 17 -27.19 17.36 41.30
CA ARG A 17 -26.03 18.27 41.32
C ARG A 17 -24.95 17.79 40.33
N LEU A 18 -24.67 16.49 40.29
CA LEU A 18 -23.77 15.88 39.30
C LEU A 18 -24.33 15.99 37.87
N LEU A 19 -25.62 15.76 37.68
CA LEU A 19 -26.24 15.87 36.36
C LEU A 19 -26.22 17.33 35.87
N ASN A 20 -26.43 18.30 36.76
CA ASN A 20 -26.32 19.72 36.45
C ASN A 20 -24.88 20.18 36.19
N SER A 21 -23.87 19.53 36.80
CA SER A 21 -22.45 19.84 36.52
C SER A 21 -21.95 19.21 35.22
N VAL A 22 -22.51 18.07 34.80
CA VAL A 22 -22.15 17.37 33.56
C VAL A 22 -22.97 17.86 32.35
N LYS A 23 -24.17 18.39 32.57
CA LYS A 23 -25.04 18.97 31.51
C LYS A 23 -24.35 19.93 30.53
N PRO A 24 -23.40 20.80 30.94
CA PRO A 24 -22.71 21.71 30.04
C PRO A 24 -21.69 21.01 29.13
N THR A 25 -21.05 19.94 29.61
CA THR A 25 -19.95 19.25 28.91
C THR A 25 -20.41 18.02 28.14
N LEU A 26 -21.51 17.40 28.57
CA LEU A 26 -22.09 16.21 27.95
C LEU A 26 -22.42 16.40 26.46
N PRO A 27 -23.04 17.51 26.00
CA PRO A 27 -23.34 17.69 24.58
C PRO A 27 -22.08 17.76 23.71
N VAL A 28 -21.01 18.40 24.21
CA VAL A 28 -19.73 18.50 23.50
C VAL A 28 -19.03 17.15 23.45
N LEU A 29 -19.02 16.42 24.57
CA LEU A 29 -18.46 15.07 24.62
C LEU A 29 -19.21 14.11 23.68
N LEU A 30 -20.54 14.15 23.68
CA LEU A 30 -21.34 13.34 22.77
C LEU A 30 -21.12 13.74 21.31
N ALA A 31 -21.08 15.04 21.00
CA ALA A 31 -20.78 15.51 19.65
C ALA A 31 -19.41 15.01 19.16
N ASN A 32 -18.37 15.13 19.99
CA ASN A 32 -17.04 14.63 19.69
C ASN A 32 -17.02 13.11 19.50
N LEU A 33 -17.71 12.35 20.35
CA LEU A 33 -17.82 10.89 20.23
C LEU A 33 -18.61 10.46 18.99
N THR A 34 -19.64 11.21 18.59
CA THR A 34 -20.37 10.94 17.35
C THR A 34 -19.52 11.20 16.12
N SER A 35 -18.72 12.29 16.11
CA SER A 35 -17.81 12.58 15.01
C SER A 35 -16.71 11.52 14.90
N LEU A 36 -16.07 11.15 16.01
CA LEU A 36 -15.08 10.07 16.04
C LEU A 36 -15.68 8.73 15.65
N GLY A 37 -16.91 8.44 16.07
CA GLY A 37 -17.64 7.23 15.67
C GLY A 37 -17.89 7.18 14.16
N GLN A 38 -18.30 8.30 13.56
CA GLN A 38 -18.52 8.39 12.10
C GLN A 38 -17.22 8.18 11.31
N VAL A 39 -16.12 8.81 11.74
CA VAL A 39 -14.80 8.60 11.13
C VAL A 39 -14.36 7.14 11.32
N GLY A 40 -14.51 6.58 12.52
CA GLY A 40 -14.15 5.20 12.83
C GLY A 40 -14.89 4.19 11.95
N VAL A 41 -16.19 4.37 11.74
CA VAL A 41 -16.99 3.51 10.84
C VAL A 41 -16.58 3.69 9.38
N THR A 42 -16.32 4.92 8.94
CA THR A 42 -15.89 5.22 7.55
C THR A 42 -14.55 4.56 7.23
N TYR A 43 -13.61 4.57 8.17
CA TYR A 43 -12.25 4.03 7.99
C TYR A 43 -12.08 2.61 8.55
N LEU A 44 -13.16 1.96 9.01
CA LEU A 44 -13.12 0.60 9.54
C LEU A 44 -12.44 -0.40 8.58
N PRO A 45 -12.69 -0.40 7.26
CA PRO A 45 -12.02 -1.33 6.35
C PRO A 45 -10.50 -1.14 6.31
N SER A 46 -10.00 0.10 6.45
CA SER A 46 -8.56 0.38 6.52
C SER A 46 -7.94 -0.12 7.82
N LEU A 47 -8.68 -0.02 8.93
CA LEU A 47 -8.25 -0.54 10.23
C LEU A 47 -8.22 -2.07 10.24
N GLU A 48 -9.24 -2.73 9.70
CA GLU A 48 -9.27 -4.18 9.55
C GLU A 48 -8.09 -4.68 8.70
N GLN A 49 -7.84 -4.03 7.57
CA GLN A 49 -6.69 -4.35 6.72
C GLN A 49 -5.37 -4.20 7.49
N LEU A 50 -5.21 -3.12 8.25
CA LEU A 50 -4.01 -2.88 9.04
C LEU A 50 -3.82 -3.97 10.10
N LEU A 51 -4.88 -4.33 10.83
CA LEU A 51 -4.84 -5.36 11.87
C LEU A 51 -4.56 -6.76 11.31
N VAL A 52 -4.96 -7.05 10.07
CA VAL A 52 -4.65 -8.31 9.38
C VAL A 52 -3.21 -8.34 8.85
N LEU A 53 -2.69 -7.22 8.34
CA LEU A 53 -1.36 -7.15 7.73
C LEU A 53 -0.21 -6.94 8.73
N ILE A 54 -0.47 -6.27 9.86
CA ILE A 54 0.55 -5.98 10.88
C ILE A 54 1.23 -7.28 11.40
N PRO A 55 0.49 -8.30 11.87
CA PRO A 55 1.12 -9.49 12.44
C PRO A 55 2.09 -10.22 11.50
N PRO A 56 1.71 -10.59 10.25
CA PRO A 56 2.64 -11.25 9.34
C PRO A 56 3.81 -10.35 8.93
N TYR A 57 3.60 -9.03 8.84
CA TYR A 57 4.69 -8.08 8.55
C TYR A 57 5.77 -8.09 9.64
N PHE A 58 5.38 -8.04 10.92
CA PHE A 58 6.35 -8.13 12.02
C PHE A 58 6.95 -9.54 12.16
N ALA A 59 6.21 -10.59 11.82
CA ALA A 59 6.75 -11.95 11.77
C ALA A 59 7.88 -12.07 10.74
N ASP A 60 7.70 -11.49 9.54
CA ASP A 60 8.72 -11.46 8.49
C ASP A 60 9.98 -10.70 8.93
N LEU A 61 9.83 -9.51 9.55
CA LEU A 61 10.96 -8.76 10.10
C LEU A 61 11.72 -9.55 11.18
N GLN A 62 11.02 -10.31 12.02
CA GLN A 62 11.65 -11.15 13.04
C GLN A 62 12.34 -12.39 12.46
N ALA A 63 11.85 -12.92 11.34
CA ALA A 63 12.45 -14.06 10.66
C ALA A 63 13.81 -13.73 10.02
N ILE A 64 14.04 -12.45 9.69
CA ILE A 64 15.33 -11.96 9.19
C ILE A 64 16.39 -11.92 10.31
N ALA A 65 15.96 -11.86 11.58
CA ALA A 65 16.88 -11.78 12.71
C ALA A 65 17.69 -13.08 12.85
N PRO A 66 19.02 -13.00 13.11
CA PRO A 66 19.88 -14.18 13.21
C PRO A 66 19.40 -15.20 14.26
N ASN A 67 18.80 -14.71 15.35
CA ASN A 67 18.33 -15.54 16.47
C ASN A 67 17.12 -16.42 16.14
N ASN A 68 16.38 -16.10 15.06
CA ASN A 68 15.16 -16.80 14.66
C ASN A 68 15.31 -17.55 13.32
N ASN A 69 16.48 -17.46 12.68
CA ASN A 69 16.79 -18.23 11.47
C ASN A 69 17.47 -19.56 11.86
N ALA A 70 17.01 -20.66 11.27
CA ALA A 70 17.61 -21.99 11.41
C ALA A 70 19.12 -22.05 11.08
N THR A 71 19.63 -21.16 10.22
CA THR A 71 21.05 -21.09 9.88
C THR A 71 21.87 -20.18 10.80
N GLY A 72 21.25 -19.46 11.74
CA GLY A 72 21.93 -18.50 12.64
C GLY A 72 22.55 -17.29 11.95
N LEU A 73 22.24 -17.08 10.67
CA LEU A 73 22.75 -15.98 9.83
C LEU A 73 21.58 -15.10 9.38
N PRO A 74 21.75 -13.78 9.25
CA PRO A 74 20.69 -12.93 8.70
C PRO A 74 20.44 -13.27 7.22
N LEU A 75 19.16 -13.41 6.83
CA LEU A 75 18.77 -13.56 5.43
C LEU A 75 18.80 -12.18 4.76
N GLY A 76 19.88 -11.88 4.05
CA GLY A 76 19.98 -10.69 3.20
C GLY A 76 19.60 -11.00 1.77
N ASN A 77 18.70 -10.21 1.18
CA ASN A 77 18.46 -10.25 -0.27
C ASN A 77 19.07 -9.02 -0.93
N PHE A 78 19.98 -9.24 -1.88
CA PHE A 78 20.54 -8.18 -2.70
C PHE A 78 19.67 -8.00 -3.95
N ARG A 79 18.91 -6.91 -3.99
CA ARG A 79 18.15 -6.50 -5.17
C ARG A 79 18.77 -5.24 -5.76
N ILE A 80 19.00 -5.25 -7.06
CA ILE A 80 19.41 -4.06 -7.82
C ILE A 80 18.13 -3.51 -8.48
N GLU A 81 17.68 -2.34 -8.03
CA GLU A 81 16.59 -1.59 -8.65
C GLU A 81 17.21 -0.36 -9.34
N SER A 82 17.05 -0.27 -10.66
CA SER A 82 17.53 0.87 -11.44
C SER A 82 16.42 1.87 -11.71
N GLY A 83 15.78 2.39 -10.65
CA GLY A 83 14.83 3.51 -10.73
C GLY A 83 13.75 3.37 -11.81
N ASP A 84 13.27 2.15 -12.06
CA ASP A 84 12.21 1.86 -13.02
C ASP A 84 11.05 1.16 -12.29
N PRO A 85 9.89 1.84 -12.12
CA PRO A 85 9.58 3.16 -12.65
C PRO A 85 10.29 4.30 -11.88
N PRO A 86 10.57 5.44 -12.54
CA PRO A 86 11.22 6.56 -11.89
C PRO A 86 10.34 7.15 -10.79
N ALA A 87 10.97 7.77 -9.80
CA ALA A 87 10.28 8.49 -8.75
C ALA A 87 9.53 9.71 -9.31
N CYS A 88 8.33 9.97 -8.80
CA CYS A 88 7.56 11.15 -9.18
C CYS A 88 8.16 12.42 -8.55
N THR A 89 8.51 13.42 -9.35
CA THR A 89 8.98 14.75 -8.92
C THR A 89 7.94 15.84 -9.12
N VAL A 90 6.91 15.61 -9.96
CA VAL A 90 5.85 16.58 -10.24
C VAL A 90 4.95 16.75 -9.01
N GLY A 91 4.83 17.98 -8.52
CA GLY A 91 4.07 18.31 -7.30
C GLY A 91 4.88 18.24 -6.00
N PHE A 92 6.19 17.97 -6.11
CA PHE A 92 7.16 18.09 -5.01
C PHE A 92 8.05 19.32 -5.20
N LEU A 93 8.87 19.61 -4.18
CA LEU A 93 9.87 20.67 -4.25
C LEU A 93 10.75 20.51 -5.50
N PRO A 94 11.00 21.59 -6.27
CA PRO A 94 11.88 21.52 -7.42
C PRO A 94 13.32 21.19 -6.99
N PRO A 95 14.14 20.59 -7.86
CA PRO A 95 15.52 20.25 -7.54
C PRO A 95 16.37 21.42 -7.02
N SER A 96 16.08 22.65 -7.47
CA SER A 96 16.71 23.89 -6.97
C SER A 96 16.44 24.20 -5.49
N GLN A 97 15.45 23.52 -4.89
CA GLN A 97 15.06 23.65 -3.48
C GLN A 97 15.42 22.38 -2.67
N TRP A 98 16.10 21.41 -3.28
CA TRP A 98 16.54 20.20 -2.58
C TRP A 98 17.71 20.53 -1.66
N ARG A 99 17.60 20.07 -0.41
CA ARG A 99 18.62 20.29 0.60
C ARG A 99 19.67 19.17 0.56
N SER A 100 20.88 19.52 0.98
CA SER A 100 21.94 18.53 1.18
C SER A 100 21.53 17.52 2.24
N PRO A 101 21.78 16.22 2.04
CA PRO A 101 21.54 15.20 3.08
C PRO A 101 22.34 15.42 4.37
N ALA A 102 23.39 16.24 4.34
CA ALA A 102 24.19 16.59 5.51
C ALA A 102 23.58 17.72 6.36
N ASP A 103 22.58 18.43 5.84
CA ASP A 103 21.93 19.54 6.53
C ASP A 103 20.82 19.00 7.45
N THR A 104 21.05 19.12 8.76
CA THR A 104 20.17 18.59 9.82
C THR A 104 19.26 19.65 10.43
N THR A 105 19.26 20.87 9.89
CA THR A 105 18.41 21.94 10.43
C THR A 105 16.94 21.65 10.15
N THR A 106 16.09 21.96 11.14
CA THR A 106 14.65 21.75 11.07
C THR A 106 13.99 22.83 10.22
N VAL A 107 13.10 22.41 9.32
CA VAL A 107 12.33 23.29 8.43
C VAL A 107 10.94 22.71 8.27
N ASP A 108 9.94 23.58 8.18
CA ASP A 108 8.57 23.15 7.93
C ASP A 108 8.42 22.60 6.51
N THR A 109 7.69 21.48 6.39
CA THR A 109 7.40 20.88 5.09
C THR A 109 6.20 21.60 4.47
N PRO A 110 6.30 22.09 3.22
CA PRO A 110 5.14 22.67 2.54
C PRO A 110 3.96 21.71 2.48
N ASP A 111 2.77 22.26 2.53
CA ASP A 111 1.53 21.49 2.41
C ASP A 111 1.27 21.08 0.96
N GLY A 112 0.46 20.03 0.77
CA GLY A 112 -0.02 19.63 -0.55
C GLY A 112 1.04 18.99 -1.45
N LEU A 113 2.09 18.41 -0.85
CA LEU A 113 3.10 17.63 -1.56
C LEU A 113 2.58 16.22 -1.84
N TYR A 114 2.34 15.94 -3.12
CA TYR A 114 2.03 14.61 -3.62
C TYR A 114 2.34 14.56 -5.11
N CYS A 115 2.42 13.36 -5.66
CA CYS A 115 2.62 13.20 -7.10
C CYS A 115 1.40 13.76 -7.87
N LYS A 116 1.56 14.90 -8.54
CA LYS A 116 0.50 15.61 -9.30
C LYS A 116 0.39 15.18 -10.77
N LEU A 117 0.87 13.97 -11.10
CA LEU A 117 0.67 13.35 -12.41
C LEU A 117 -0.74 12.72 -12.54
N PRO A 118 -1.17 12.29 -13.74
CA PRO A 118 -2.41 11.54 -13.91
C PRO A 118 -2.46 10.29 -13.03
N GLN A 119 -3.67 9.89 -12.61
CA GLN A 119 -3.90 8.74 -11.72
C GLN A 119 -3.34 7.42 -12.31
N ASP A 120 -3.44 7.29 -13.63
CA ASP A 120 -2.98 6.18 -14.47
C ASP A 120 -1.50 6.27 -14.88
N SER A 121 -0.77 7.31 -14.44
CA SER A 121 0.65 7.45 -14.79
C SER A 121 1.47 6.26 -14.27
N PRO A 122 2.32 5.64 -15.11
CA PRO A 122 3.16 4.50 -14.71
C PRO A 122 4.32 4.91 -13.80
N ILE A 123 4.57 6.21 -13.65
CA ILE A 123 5.61 6.74 -12.75
C ILE A 123 5.24 6.43 -11.31
N LEU A 124 6.25 5.97 -10.57
CA LEU A 124 6.16 5.38 -9.23
C LEU A 124 5.20 6.17 -8.33
N VAL A 125 4.13 5.49 -7.91
CA VAL A 125 3.04 6.07 -7.12
C VAL A 125 3.29 5.94 -5.61
N ARG A 126 4.55 6.03 -5.17
CA ARG A 126 4.80 6.09 -3.72
C ARG A 126 4.18 7.39 -3.19
N GLY A 127 3.26 7.24 -2.23
CA GLY A 127 2.59 8.37 -1.58
C GLY A 127 1.10 8.48 -1.90
N ALA A 128 0.55 9.67 -1.68
CA ALA A 128 -0.89 9.85 -1.51
C ALA A 128 -1.73 9.80 -2.79
N ARG A 129 -1.14 9.99 -3.99
CA ARG A 129 -1.86 10.22 -5.27
C ARG A 129 -3.09 9.34 -5.47
N ASN A 130 -2.94 8.04 -5.24
CA ASN A 130 -3.96 7.04 -5.54
C ASN A 130 -4.57 6.42 -4.26
N LEU A 131 -4.59 7.13 -3.13
CA LEU A 131 -5.23 6.65 -1.91
C LEU A 131 -6.75 6.47 -2.11
N PRO A 132 -7.35 5.38 -1.58
CA PRO A 132 -8.78 5.18 -1.65
C PRO A 132 -9.53 6.20 -0.80
N CYS A 133 -10.55 6.84 -1.38
CA CYS A 133 -11.44 7.73 -0.66
C CYS A 133 -12.48 6.90 0.11
N MET A 134 -12.28 6.73 1.42
CA MET A 134 -13.11 5.82 2.23
C MET A 134 -14.60 6.19 2.26
N ALA A 135 -14.93 7.48 2.22
CA ALA A 135 -16.31 7.95 2.14
C ALA A 135 -16.93 7.85 0.74
N HIS A 136 -16.10 7.64 -0.31
CA HIS A 136 -16.51 7.68 -1.71
C HIS A 136 -16.01 6.42 -2.46
N PRO A 137 -16.76 5.30 -2.41
CA PRO A 137 -16.35 4.05 -3.03
C PRO A 137 -15.98 4.20 -4.52
N GLY A 138 -14.84 3.62 -4.92
CA GLY A 138 -14.33 3.69 -6.29
C GLY A 138 -13.56 4.96 -6.64
N LYS A 139 -13.61 6.00 -5.80
CA LYS A 139 -12.82 7.22 -5.98
C LYS A 139 -11.46 7.11 -5.29
N ARG A 140 -10.44 7.70 -5.93
CA ARG A 140 -9.09 7.82 -5.38
C ARG A 140 -8.61 9.26 -5.48
N ALA A 141 -7.95 9.73 -4.44
CA ALA A 141 -7.41 11.08 -4.42
C ALA A 141 -6.30 11.24 -3.37
N PRO A 142 -5.40 12.22 -3.56
CA PRO A 142 -4.31 12.48 -2.63
C PRO A 142 -4.72 13.18 -1.35
N THR A 143 -5.85 13.87 -1.32
CA THR A 143 -6.30 14.64 -0.17
C THR A 143 -7.79 14.46 0.07
N VAL A 144 -8.20 14.67 1.33
CA VAL A 144 -9.62 14.59 1.72
C VAL A 144 -10.47 15.62 0.98
N GLN A 145 -9.93 16.81 0.70
CA GLN A 145 -10.64 17.86 -0.04
C GLN A 145 -10.94 17.44 -1.48
N ILE A 146 -10.03 16.71 -2.13
CA ILE A 146 -10.26 16.19 -3.48
C ILE A 146 -11.19 14.97 -3.42
N CYS A 147 -11.11 14.15 -2.37
CA CYS A 147 -12.09 13.08 -2.13
C CYS A 147 -13.52 13.62 -2.02
N ASP A 148 -13.74 14.74 -1.33
CA ASP A 148 -15.07 15.33 -1.12
C ASP A 148 -15.52 16.29 -2.24
N SER A 149 -14.64 16.59 -3.20
CA SER A 149 -14.96 17.47 -4.34
C SER A 149 -15.65 16.73 -5.48
N ASP A 150 -16.72 17.27 -6.05
CA ASP A 150 -17.38 16.70 -7.25
C ASP A 150 -16.55 16.85 -8.54
N LYS A 151 -15.50 17.67 -8.52
CA LYS A 151 -14.63 17.89 -9.68
C LYS A 151 -13.74 16.67 -9.96
N PRO A 152 -13.48 16.36 -11.24
CA PRO A 152 -12.51 15.32 -11.59
C PRO A 152 -11.11 15.71 -11.12
N TYR A 153 -10.27 14.70 -10.86
CA TYR A 153 -8.87 14.92 -10.54
C TYR A 153 -8.15 15.62 -11.71
N MET A 154 -7.56 16.77 -11.44
CA MET A 154 -6.79 17.53 -12.42
C MET A 154 -5.29 17.38 -12.14
N PRO A 155 -4.53 16.72 -13.03
CA PRO A 155 -3.08 16.65 -12.89
C PRO A 155 -2.44 18.01 -13.19
N LEU A 156 -1.31 18.29 -12.54
CA LEU A 156 -0.51 19.49 -12.81
C LEU A 156 0.23 19.38 -14.16
N SER A 157 0.67 18.18 -14.50
CA SER A 157 1.29 17.86 -15.79
C SER A 157 0.91 16.45 -16.21
N MET A 158 0.79 16.21 -17.51
CA MET A 158 0.52 14.87 -18.06
C MET A 158 1.74 13.95 -18.01
N ARG A 159 2.96 14.52 -18.00
CA ARG A 159 4.22 13.76 -18.00
C ARG A 159 5.25 14.45 -17.13
N GLN A 160 6.14 13.66 -16.56
CA GLN A 160 7.34 14.15 -15.92
C GLN A 160 8.49 14.12 -16.93
N HIS A 161 9.25 15.21 -16.99
CA HIS A 161 10.48 15.25 -17.76
C HIS A 161 11.63 14.67 -16.94
N ALA A 162 12.44 13.80 -17.55
CA ALA A 162 13.58 13.21 -16.86
C ALA A 162 14.67 14.24 -16.53
N LEU A 163 14.90 15.20 -17.45
CA LEU A 163 15.98 16.20 -17.35
C LEU A 163 15.48 17.65 -17.45
N GLY A 164 14.19 17.85 -17.70
CA GLY A 164 13.58 19.18 -17.83
C GLY A 164 13.25 19.83 -16.48
N PRO A 165 12.98 21.13 -16.45
CA PRO A 165 12.47 21.80 -15.26
C PRO A 165 11.17 21.13 -14.77
N ASN A 166 10.97 21.14 -13.46
CA ASN A 166 9.68 20.73 -12.90
C ASN A 166 8.58 21.71 -13.37
N PRO A 167 7.34 21.22 -13.62
CA PRO A 167 6.21 22.09 -13.91
C PRO A 167 5.98 23.11 -12.79
N ILE A 168 5.55 24.30 -13.18
CA ILE A 168 5.20 25.37 -12.23
C ILE A 168 4.00 24.89 -11.39
N ASP A 169 4.17 24.83 -10.07
CA ASP A 169 3.12 24.40 -9.14
C ASP A 169 2.53 25.61 -8.38
N PRO A 170 1.28 26.01 -8.65
CA PRO A 170 0.63 27.13 -7.96
C PRO A 170 0.57 26.95 -6.44
N ASN A 171 0.45 25.70 -5.95
CA ASN A 171 0.42 25.40 -4.53
C ASN A 171 1.74 25.76 -3.84
N LEU A 172 2.87 25.46 -4.49
CA LEU A 172 4.21 25.77 -3.97
C LEU A 172 4.48 27.28 -4.03
N ILE A 173 4.11 27.93 -5.13
CA ILE A 173 4.26 29.39 -5.28
C ILE A 173 3.47 30.12 -4.19
N SER A 174 2.23 29.69 -3.92
CA SER A 174 1.40 30.33 -2.89
C SER A 174 1.99 30.22 -1.48
N GLN A 175 2.90 29.26 -1.26
CA GLN A 175 3.62 29.03 -0.01
C GLN A 175 5.02 29.64 -0.01
N GLY A 176 5.38 30.44 -1.02
CA GLY A 176 6.66 31.13 -1.11
C GLY A 176 7.81 30.31 -1.69
N VAL A 177 7.55 29.10 -2.19
CA VAL A 177 8.57 28.29 -2.88
C VAL A 177 8.72 28.80 -4.31
N PRO A 178 9.93 29.23 -4.74
CA PRO A 178 10.13 29.73 -6.09
C PRO A 178 10.01 28.60 -7.12
N PRO A 179 9.67 28.92 -8.38
CA PRO A 179 9.76 27.96 -9.48
C PRO A 179 11.17 27.36 -9.60
N ASP A 180 11.25 26.20 -10.25
CA ASP A 180 12.53 25.58 -10.62
C ASP A 180 13.40 26.60 -11.37
N ASP A 181 14.64 26.81 -10.92
CA ASP A 181 15.53 27.81 -11.51
C ASP A 181 15.83 27.49 -12.98
N ARG A 182 15.84 26.19 -13.33
CA ARG A 182 15.95 25.68 -14.70
C ARG A 182 14.80 26.11 -15.61
N ALA A 183 13.67 26.57 -15.07
CA ALA A 183 12.55 27.10 -15.85
C ALA A 183 12.72 28.58 -16.21
N SER A 184 13.54 29.31 -15.46
CA SER A 184 13.78 30.76 -15.64
C SER A 184 14.94 31.07 -16.61
N THR A 185 15.61 30.04 -17.13
CA THR A 185 16.82 30.11 -17.95
C THR A 185 16.53 30.54 -19.39
N GLY A 186 16.09 31.78 -19.59
CA GLY A 186 16.14 32.45 -20.88
C GLY A 186 17.55 32.45 -21.51
N ASP A 187 18.59 32.23 -20.70
CA ASP A 187 19.99 32.22 -21.17
C ASP A 187 20.52 30.82 -21.55
N HIS A 188 19.81 29.72 -21.23
CA HIS A 188 20.29 28.33 -21.50
C HIS A 188 19.22 27.36 -22.04
N THR A 189 18.07 27.88 -22.52
CA THR A 189 17.06 27.06 -23.20
C THR A 189 17.42 26.93 -24.69
N PHE A 190 18.18 25.90 -25.06
CA PHE A 190 18.58 25.64 -26.46
C PHE A 190 17.55 24.83 -27.27
N GLY A 191 16.30 24.77 -26.82
CA GLY A 191 15.23 24.12 -27.56
C GLY A 191 14.64 25.05 -28.63
N PRO A 192 14.23 24.54 -29.81
CA PRO A 192 13.47 25.35 -30.75
C PRO A 192 12.20 25.87 -30.07
N VAL A 193 11.93 27.17 -30.21
CA VAL A 193 10.76 27.84 -29.62
C VAL A 193 9.44 27.29 -30.18
N GLU A 194 9.52 26.63 -31.34
CA GLU A 194 8.45 25.91 -32.01
C GLU A 194 8.09 24.58 -31.32
N GLY A 195 8.89 24.13 -30.34
CA GLY A 195 8.76 22.83 -29.67
C GLY A 195 9.26 21.67 -30.54
N THR A 196 9.41 20.49 -29.94
CA THR A 196 9.57 19.26 -30.74
C THR A 196 8.25 19.04 -31.48
N PRO A 197 8.24 18.99 -32.83
CA PRO A 197 7.04 18.66 -33.56
C PRO A 197 6.45 17.37 -32.98
N PRO A 198 5.11 17.24 -32.86
CA PRO A 198 4.53 15.95 -32.56
C PRO A 198 5.16 14.94 -33.51
N ALA A 199 5.62 13.80 -32.99
CA ALA A 199 6.19 12.74 -33.82
C ALA A 199 5.23 12.57 -35.00
N GLY A 200 5.68 12.96 -36.20
CA GLY A 200 4.83 13.03 -37.37
C GLY A 200 4.14 11.70 -37.44
N GLY A 201 2.80 11.72 -37.31
CA GLY A 201 2.02 10.53 -37.03
C GLY A 201 2.57 9.42 -37.89
N SER A 202 3.10 8.37 -37.26
CA SER A 202 3.47 7.17 -37.99
C SER A 202 2.25 6.87 -38.84
N GLY A 203 2.41 6.97 -40.16
CA GLY A 203 1.35 6.59 -41.09
C GLY A 203 0.79 5.24 -40.66
N PRO A 204 -0.48 4.93 -41.01
CA PRO A 204 -1.14 3.72 -40.55
C PRO A 204 -0.14 2.57 -40.61
N ALA A 205 0.05 1.91 -39.46
CA ALA A 205 0.96 0.77 -39.32
C ALA A 205 0.81 -0.07 -40.59
N ALA A 206 1.90 -0.23 -41.33
CA ALA A 206 1.88 -1.07 -42.52
C ALA A 206 1.19 -2.37 -42.13
N ALA A 207 0.09 -2.68 -42.83
CA ALA A 207 -0.68 -3.88 -42.58
C ALA A 207 0.29 -5.06 -42.44
N PRO A 208 0.05 -5.99 -41.49
CA PRO A 208 0.91 -7.16 -41.35
C PRO A 208 1.04 -7.82 -42.73
N ALA A 209 2.29 -8.01 -43.17
CA ALA A 209 2.56 -8.66 -44.44
C ALA A 209 1.79 -10.00 -44.48
N PRO A 210 1.16 -10.36 -45.61
CA PRO A 210 0.46 -11.63 -45.71
C PRO A 210 1.44 -12.77 -45.40
N PRO A 211 0.99 -13.86 -44.76
CA PRO A 211 1.85 -15.01 -44.53
C PRO A 211 2.41 -15.49 -45.87
N ALA A 212 3.73 -15.69 -45.93
CA ALA A 212 4.35 -16.33 -47.08
C ALA A 212 3.69 -17.71 -47.31
N PRO A 213 3.45 -18.14 -48.57
CA PRO A 213 2.88 -19.45 -48.84
C PRO A 213 3.74 -20.54 -48.20
N GLN A 214 3.18 -21.28 -47.24
CA GLN A 214 3.83 -22.45 -46.69
C GLN A 214 3.79 -23.54 -47.77
N VAL A 215 4.96 -23.86 -48.34
CA VAL A 215 5.12 -25.04 -49.19
C VAL A 215 5.07 -26.27 -48.26
N PRO A 216 4.07 -27.17 -48.37
CA PRO A 216 4.01 -28.35 -47.52
C PRO A 216 5.15 -29.30 -47.92
N GLY A 217 6.12 -29.52 -47.03
CA GLY A 217 7.14 -30.56 -47.21
C GLY A 217 8.59 -30.22 -46.81
N GLN A 218 8.91 -29.01 -46.34
CA GLN A 218 10.28 -28.74 -45.87
C GLN A 218 10.49 -29.21 -44.43
N VAL A 219 11.15 -30.37 -44.31
CA VAL A 219 11.74 -30.90 -43.08
C VAL A 219 13.00 -30.10 -42.77
N VAL A 220 13.03 -29.39 -41.65
CA VAL A 220 14.25 -28.74 -41.14
C VAL A 220 15.13 -29.82 -40.48
N PRO A 221 16.40 -30.02 -40.91
CA PRO A 221 17.29 -30.99 -40.28
C PRO A 221 17.64 -30.57 -38.85
N GLY A 222 17.53 -31.50 -37.90
CA GLY A 222 18.00 -31.31 -36.53
C GLY A 222 19.53 -31.19 -36.45
N PRO A 223 20.07 -30.45 -35.46
CA PRO A 223 21.51 -30.27 -35.29
C PRO A 223 22.21 -31.59 -34.86
N PRO A 224 23.46 -31.82 -35.29
CA PRO A 224 24.22 -33.02 -34.94
C PRO A 224 24.69 -33.03 -33.47
N PRO A 225 24.92 -34.22 -32.87
CA PRO A 225 25.39 -34.33 -31.49
C PRO A 225 26.88 -33.93 -31.38
N GLY A 226 27.17 -32.96 -30.51
CA GLY A 226 28.52 -32.47 -30.20
C GLY A 226 29.16 -33.22 -29.03
N SER A 227 30.44 -33.56 -29.21
CA SER A 227 31.37 -34.20 -28.27
C SER A 227 31.69 -33.33 -27.04
N PRO A 228 32.18 -33.91 -25.93
CA PRO A 228 32.57 -33.16 -24.74
C PRO A 228 33.99 -32.61 -24.88
N ASP A 229 34.16 -31.30 -24.70
CA ASP A 229 35.30 -30.66 -23.99
C ASP A 229 35.28 -29.12 -24.17
N ALA A 230 35.42 -28.41 -23.04
CA ALA A 230 35.80 -26.99 -22.85
C ALA A 230 34.72 -25.86 -22.99
N PRO A 231 34.87 -24.74 -22.25
CA PRO A 231 33.79 -24.13 -21.46
C PRO A 231 33.10 -22.92 -22.11
N ALA A 232 31.80 -22.75 -21.85
CA ALA A 232 30.99 -21.60 -22.28
C ALA A 232 30.42 -20.82 -21.09
N GLY A 233 30.52 -19.48 -21.17
CA GLY A 233 30.13 -18.51 -20.14
C GLY A 233 28.62 -18.38 -19.88
N PRO A 234 28.21 -17.52 -18.92
CA PRO A 234 26.87 -17.56 -18.36
C PRO A 234 25.85 -16.88 -19.29
N GLY A 235 25.09 -17.71 -20.01
CA GLY A 235 23.75 -17.40 -20.49
C GLY A 235 22.69 -17.71 -19.42
N PRO A 236 21.48 -17.12 -19.50
CA PRO A 236 20.46 -17.23 -18.45
C PRO A 236 19.93 -18.68 -18.34
N ALA A 237 20.22 -19.32 -17.21
CA ALA A 237 19.68 -20.63 -16.87
C ALA A 237 18.33 -20.49 -16.14
N ALA A 238 17.29 -21.08 -16.69
CA ALA A 238 16.04 -21.34 -15.98
C ALA A 238 16.27 -22.45 -14.93
N PRO A 239 15.78 -22.34 -13.68
CA PRO A 239 16.04 -23.37 -12.68
C PRO A 239 15.16 -24.60 -12.91
N SER A 240 15.80 -25.76 -13.10
CA SER A 240 15.18 -27.08 -13.00
C SER A 240 14.78 -27.38 -11.55
N SER A 241 13.58 -27.92 -11.36
CA SER A 241 13.11 -28.47 -10.09
C SER A 241 13.90 -29.74 -9.74
N ALA A 242 14.84 -29.64 -8.81
CA ALA A 242 15.51 -30.81 -8.24
C ALA A 242 14.66 -31.37 -7.09
N HIS A 243 14.23 -32.62 -7.22
CA HIS A 243 13.74 -33.43 -6.11
C HIS A 243 14.89 -33.68 -5.14
N ILE A 244 14.75 -33.18 -3.90
CA ILE A 244 15.68 -33.50 -2.81
C ILE A 244 15.01 -34.56 -1.93
N THR A 245 15.56 -35.78 -1.95
CA THR A 245 15.33 -36.81 -0.94
C THR A 245 15.98 -36.36 0.38
N ALA A 246 15.19 -36.25 1.45
CA ALA A 246 15.62 -35.82 2.77
C ALA A 246 16.24 -36.98 3.59
N PRO A 247 17.33 -36.74 4.35
CA PRO A 247 17.67 -37.53 5.53
C PRO A 247 17.15 -36.85 6.82
N ASP A 248 16.81 -37.69 7.79
CA ASP A 248 16.16 -37.37 9.06
C ASP A 248 16.82 -36.23 9.86
N GLY A 249 16.04 -35.16 10.10
CA GLY A 249 16.33 -34.03 10.98
C GLY A 249 15.12 -33.71 11.87
N PRO A 250 15.27 -32.86 12.92
CA PRO A 250 14.30 -32.72 14.00
C PRO A 250 12.92 -32.33 13.48
N SER A 251 11.89 -33.08 13.90
CA SER A 251 10.51 -32.88 13.47
C SER A 251 9.94 -31.58 14.01
N VAL A 252 9.95 -30.54 13.17
CA VAL A 252 9.13 -29.35 13.39
C VAL A 252 7.70 -29.72 13.00
N ALA A 253 6.80 -29.79 13.97
CA ALA A 253 5.38 -29.95 13.71
C ALA A 253 4.85 -28.63 13.13
N VAL A 254 4.89 -28.50 11.80
CA VAL A 254 4.12 -27.48 11.08
C VAL A 254 2.65 -27.89 11.18
N VAL A 255 1.84 -27.11 11.88
CA VAL A 255 0.39 -27.33 11.92
C VAL A 255 -0.18 -26.87 10.58
N PRO A 256 -0.68 -27.77 9.71
CA PRO A 256 -1.34 -27.36 8.48
C PRO A 256 -2.67 -26.72 8.87
N TYR A 257 -2.84 -25.44 8.57
CA TYR A 257 -4.12 -24.76 8.63
C TYR A 257 -4.68 -24.67 7.21
N ASP A 258 -5.87 -25.23 6.99
CA ASP A 258 -6.58 -25.08 5.72
C ASP A 258 -7.58 -23.91 5.82
N PRO A 259 -7.30 -22.74 5.22
CA PRO A 259 -8.18 -21.58 5.28
C PRO A 259 -9.50 -21.77 4.51
N ARG A 260 -9.61 -22.79 3.65
CA ARG A 260 -10.86 -23.07 2.92
C ARG A 260 -11.84 -23.90 3.74
N THR A 261 -11.36 -24.68 4.71
CA THR A 261 -12.18 -25.60 5.51
C THR A 261 -12.16 -25.31 7.02
N GLY A 262 -11.29 -24.41 7.50
CA GLY A 262 -11.18 -24.06 8.93
C GLY A 262 -10.60 -25.19 9.79
N ARG A 263 -9.93 -26.17 9.17
CA ARG A 263 -9.34 -27.34 9.83
C ARG A 263 -7.94 -27.02 10.32
N TYR A 264 -7.64 -27.39 11.55
CA TYR A 264 -6.30 -27.31 12.13
C TYR A 264 -6.02 -28.55 13.00
N MET A 265 -4.74 -28.88 13.15
CA MET A 265 -4.31 -30.00 13.99
C MET A 265 -3.89 -29.47 15.35
N SER A 266 -4.54 -29.91 16.42
CA SER A 266 -4.21 -29.48 17.78
C SER A 266 -2.90 -30.13 18.26
N PRO A 267 -2.24 -29.58 19.30
CA PRO A 267 -0.95 -30.09 19.80
C PRO A 267 -0.93 -31.57 20.25
N ASN A 268 -2.10 -32.17 20.44
CA ASN A 268 -2.32 -33.58 20.76
C ASN A 268 -2.56 -34.47 19.52
N GLY A 269 -2.36 -33.95 18.30
CA GLY A 269 -2.45 -34.71 17.05
C GLY A 269 -3.86 -34.95 16.51
N LEU A 270 -4.88 -34.36 17.14
CA LEU A 270 -6.26 -34.45 16.66
C LEU A 270 -6.52 -33.37 15.60
N VAL A 271 -7.16 -33.74 14.50
CA VAL A 271 -7.64 -32.78 13.50
C VAL A 271 -8.99 -32.26 13.97
N VAL A 272 -9.03 -30.97 14.31
CA VAL A 272 -10.24 -30.27 14.74
C VAL A 272 -10.69 -29.35 13.61
N GLU A 273 -12.00 -29.32 13.36
CA GLU A 273 -12.63 -28.44 12.38
C GLU A 273 -13.38 -27.35 13.13
N GLN A 274 -13.02 -26.08 12.90
CA GLN A 274 -13.74 -24.94 13.46
C GLN A 274 -14.64 -24.34 12.38
N SER A 275 -15.83 -24.94 12.23
CA SER A 275 -16.80 -24.65 11.18
C SER A 275 -17.55 -23.32 11.34
N ASP A 276 -17.41 -22.63 12.48
CA ASP A 276 -18.10 -21.36 12.78
C ASP A 276 -17.42 -20.13 12.17
N LEU A 277 -16.10 -20.17 11.93
CA LEU A 277 -15.32 -18.97 11.58
C LEU A 277 -15.71 -18.33 10.23
N ALA A 278 -16.35 -19.07 9.33
CA ALA A 278 -16.74 -18.61 8.00
C ALA A 278 -18.26 -18.34 7.86
N ALA A 279 -19.07 -18.65 8.87
CA ALA A 279 -20.53 -18.62 8.76
C ALA A 279 -21.18 -17.58 9.69
N GLY A 280 -20.84 -16.30 9.53
CA GLY A 280 -21.70 -15.15 9.87
C GLY A 280 -22.54 -15.20 11.16
N ALA A 281 -22.05 -15.83 12.23
CA ALA A 281 -22.88 -16.16 13.39
C ALA A 281 -23.03 -15.00 14.39
N HIS A 282 -22.19 -13.96 14.28
CA HIS A 282 -22.19 -12.86 15.24
C HIS A 282 -22.36 -11.51 14.53
N LYS A 283 -23.58 -10.97 14.61
CA LYS A 283 -23.96 -9.68 14.00
C LYS A 283 -23.61 -8.49 14.89
N SER A 284 -23.12 -8.71 16.12
CA SER A 284 -22.75 -7.64 17.03
C SER A 284 -21.59 -8.01 17.95
N TRP A 285 -20.80 -7.00 18.32
CA TRP A 285 -19.70 -7.13 19.27
C TRP A 285 -20.14 -7.62 20.67
N LYS A 286 -21.43 -7.44 21.04
CA LYS A 286 -21.97 -7.97 22.30
C LYS A 286 -22.00 -9.49 22.34
N ASP A 287 -22.20 -10.16 21.21
CA ASP A 287 -22.27 -11.61 21.13
C ASP A 287 -20.90 -12.27 21.33
N LEU A 288 -19.82 -11.57 20.95
CA LEU A 288 -18.42 -11.99 21.14
C LEU A 288 -17.96 -11.92 22.61
N VAL A 289 -18.51 -11.00 23.40
CA VAL A 289 -18.07 -10.76 24.78
C VAL A 289 -18.87 -11.56 25.81
N LEU A 290 -20.13 -11.87 25.50
CA LEU A 290 -21.07 -12.44 26.48
C LEU A 290 -21.31 -13.94 26.34
N GLN A 291 -20.86 -14.59 25.27
CA GLN A 291 -21.00 -16.04 25.08
C GLN A 291 -19.65 -16.74 24.90
N PRO A 292 -18.94 -17.08 25.99
CA PRO A 292 -17.94 -18.13 25.94
C PRO A 292 -18.68 -19.46 25.77
N GLN A 293 -18.84 -19.93 24.53
CA GLN A 293 -19.41 -21.24 24.23
C GLN A 293 -18.47 -22.35 24.75
N ARG A 294 -18.61 -22.70 26.02
CA ARG A 294 -18.35 -24.09 26.47
C ARG A 294 -19.61 -24.89 26.17
N ARG A 295 -19.50 -25.93 25.36
CA ARG A 295 -20.38 -27.10 25.52
C ARG A 295 -19.65 -28.43 25.36
N PRO A 296 -20.00 -29.43 26.20
CA PRO A 296 -19.55 -30.82 26.11
C PRO A 296 -20.23 -31.49 24.90
N SER A 297 -19.66 -32.48 24.23
CA SER A 297 -19.24 -33.80 24.72
C SER A 297 -18.23 -34.39 23.75
#